data_AF-A0AAW1UGT6-F1
#
_entry.id   AF-A0AAW1UGT6-F1
#
_cell.length_a   1.000
_cell.length_b   1.000
_cell.length_c   1.000
_cell.angle_alpha   90.00
_cell.angle_beta   90.00
_cell.angle_gamma   90.00
#
_symmetry.space_group_name_H-M   'P 1'
#
loop_
_entity.id
_entity.type
_entity.pdbx_description
1 polymer ?
#
loop_
_entity_poly.entity_id
_entity_poly.type
_entity_poly.pdbx_seq_one_letter_code
_entity_poly.pdbx_strand_id
1 'polypeptide(L)'
;MLHYIVYCCNPLESVTVIFPIRAHSYMECDRNMAYLNQKTRIELTEEWAKHVRGARPRPNPFNVIKSNCPFSIRPVCINEEEFKLPGLAYRDKLPISTAKYNDLQFLKKFCRPETKRYYDQLPHAANIKDATAD
;
A
#
# COMPACT_ATOMS: atom_id res chain seq x y z
N MET A 1 5.31 10.22 -6.11
CA MET A 1 3.86 10.42 -5.94
C MET A 1 3.43 10.57 -4.48
N LEU A 2 3.84 9.70 -3.53
CA LEU A 2 3.48 9.83 -2.11
C LEU A 2 3.84 11.20 -1.48
N HIS A 3 5.00 11.75 -1.86
CA HIS A 3 5.48 13.05 -1.38
C HIS A 3 4.49 14.20 -1.64
N TYR A 4 3.88 14.25 -2.83
CA TYR A 4 2.93 15.31 -3.17
C TYR A 4 1.63 15.18 -2.37
N ILE A 5 1.15 13.95 -2.15
CA ILE A 5 -0.09 13.67 -1.42
C ILE A 5 0.08 14.01 0.08
N VAL A 6 1.22 13.65 0.67
CA VAL A 6 1.53 13.93 2.08
C VAL A 6 1.75 15.43 2.31
N TYR A 7 2.49 16.09 1.41
CA TYR A 7 2.92 17.48 1.61
C TYR A 7 1.90 18.52 1.13
N CYS A 8 1.16 18.26 0.05
CA CYS A 8 0.23 19.24 -0.53
C CYS A 8 -1.23 19.04 -0.10
N CYS A 9 -1.67 17.81 0.19
CA CYS A 9 -3.09 17.56 0.45
C CYS A 9 -3.42 17.42 1.95
N ASN A 10 -2.45 16.99 2.78
CA ASN A 10 -2.57 16.84 4.24
C ASN A 10 -3.89 16.24 4.84
N PRO A 11 -4.65 15.30 4.21
CA PRO A 11 -5.90 14.81 4.78
C PRO A 11 -5.78 13.39 5.37
N LEU A 12 -4.57 12.83 5.46
CA LEU A 12 -4.38 11.42 5.78
C LEU A 12 -4.33 11.23 7.29
N GLU A 13 -5.46 10.80 7.86
CA GLU A 13 -5.58 10.46 9.28
C GLU A 13 -4.78 9.19 9.64
N SER A 14 -4.64 8.25 8.70
CA SER A 14 -3.72 7.13 8.79
C SER A 14 -3.29 6.63 7.41
N VAL A 15 -2.09 6.07 7.30
CA VAL A 15 -1.57 5.43 6.09
C VAL A 15 -1.15 4.02 6.44
N THR A 16 -1.91 3.04 5.99
CA THR A 16 -1.55 1.62 6.15
C THR A 16 -0.80 1.17 4.90
N VAL A 17 0.53 1.12 4.98
CA VAL A 17 1.37 0.57 3.91
C VAL A 17 1.53 -0.93 4.13
N ILE A 18 0.80 -1.72 3.35
CA ILE A 18 0.98 -3.17 3.33
C ILE A 18 2.11 -3.45 2.34
N PHE A 19 3.29 -3.75 2.85
CA PHE A 19 4.38 -4.27 2.01
C PHE A 19 4.07 -5.74 1.71
N PRO A 20 3.82 -6.12 0.45
CA PRO A 20 3.71 -7.53 0.12
C PRO A 20 5.04 -8.21 0.46
N ILE A 21 4.96 -9.37 1.11
CA ILE A 21 6.13 -10.25 1.28
C ILE A 21 6.68 -10.48 -0.12
N ARG A 22 8.00 -10.29 -0.29
CA ARG A 22 8.71 -10.37 -1.58
C ARG A 22 8.82 -11.81 -2.08
N ALA A 23 7.73 -12.56 -2.08
CA ALA A 23 7.55 -13.69 -2.99
C ALA A 23 7.10 -13.07 -4.31
N HIS A 24 7.91 -13.23 -5.35
CA HIS A 24 7.68 -12.71 -6.71
C HIS A 24 6.41 -13.27 -7.36
N SER A 25 5.23 -12.91 -6.84
CA SER A 25 4.02 -12.94 -7.64
C SER A 25 4.01 -11.63 -8.43
N TYR A 26 4.56 -11.69 -9.65
CA TYR A 26 4.26 -10.69 -10.66
C TYR A 26 2.74 -10.62 -10.76
N MET A 27 2.14 -9.59 -10.14
CA MET A 27 0.70 -9.40 -10.27
C MET A 27 0.41 -9.17 -11.75
N GLU A 28 -0.80 -9.50 -12.19
CA GLU A 28 -1.21 -9.27 -13.59
C GLU A 28 -0.96 -7.80 -14.00
N CYS A 29 -1.02 -6.87 -13.04
CA CYS A 29 -0.59 -5.47 -13.18
C CYS A 29 0.86 -5.32 -13.66
N ASP A 30 1.83 -5.99 -13.02
CA ASP A 30 3.24 -5.92 -13.40
C ASP A 30 3.49 -6.56 -14.78
N ARG A 31 2.79 -7.67 -15.05
CA ARG A 31 2.79 -8.32 -16.37
C ARG A 31 2.24 -7.38 -17.44
N ASN A 32 1.17 -6.65 -17.14
CA ASN A 32 0.58 -5.69 -18.07
C ASN A 32 1.51 -4.51 -18.36
N MET A 33 2.26 -4.04 -17.35
CA MET A 33 3.26 -2.99 -17.50
C MET A 33 4.47 -3.40 -18.35
N ALA A 34 4.72 -4.71 -18.51
CA ALA A 34 5.77 -5.21 -19.38
C ALA A 34 5.43 -5.07 -20.89
N TYR A 35 4.14 -4.99 -21.26
CA TYR A 35 3.73 -4.76 -22.65
C TYR A 35 3.86 -3.29 -23.07
N LEU A 36 3.94 -2.36 -22.12
CA LEU A 36 4.12 -0.94 -22.41
C LEU A 36 5.59 -0.65 -22.74
N ASN A 37 5.84 0.11 -23.81
CA ASN A 37 7.18 0.64 -24.04
C ASN A 37 7.45 1.78 -23.06
N GLN A 38 8.30 1.49 -22.06
CA GLN A 38 8.64 2.42 -20.97
C GLN A 38 9.65 3.50 -21.38
N LYS A 39 10.27 3.37 -22.56
CA LYS A 39 11.22 4.37 -23.09
C LYS A 39 10.55 5.45 -23.92
N THR A 40 9.27 5.30 -24.20
CA THR A 40 8.51 6.29 -24.97
C THR A 40 8.33 7.55 -24.14
N ARG A 41 8.76 8.69 -24.69
CA ARG A 41 8.51 10.00 -24.08
C ARG A 41 7.06 10.39 -24.31
N ILE A 42 6.31 10.56 -23.24
CA ILE A 42 4.89 10.89 -23.25
C ILE A 42 4.65 11.97 -22.21
N GLU A 43 4.12 13.12 -22.62
CA GLU A 43 3.90 14.27 -21.74
C GLU A 43 2.41 14.43 -21.42
N LEU A 44 1.51 13.99 -22.31
CA LEU A 44 0.06 14.18 -22.19
C LEU A 44 -0.69 12.90 -21.81
N THR A 45 -1.75 13.05 -21.00
CA THR A 45 -2.62 11.92 -20.60
C THR A 45 -3.33 11.26 -21.79
N GLU A 46 -3.67 12.04 -22.82
CA GLU A 46 -4.32 11.50 -24.03
C GLU A 46 -3.36 10.65 -24.87
N GLU A 47 -2.08 11.02 -24.89
CA GLU A 47 -1.02 10.24 -25.53
C GLU A 47 -0.78 8.93 -24.78
N TRP A 48 -0.83 8.95 -23.44
CA TRP A 48 -0.82 7.73 -22.63
C TRP A 48 -1.98 6.79 -22.98
N ALA A 49 -3.20 7.31 -23.16
CA ALA A 49 -4.34 6.48 -23.54
C ALA A 49 -4.14 5.82 -24.92
N LYS A 50 -3.54 6.53 -25.88
CA LYS A 50 -3.20 5.97 -27.20
C LYS A 50 -2.10 4.91 -27.09
N HIS A 51 -1.07 5.18 -26.28
CA HIS A 51 0.06 4.27 -26.05
C HIS A 51 -0.40 2.95 -25.42
N VAL A 52 -1.22 3.02 -24.38
CA VAL A 52 -1.75 1.85 -23.69
C VAL A 52 -2.64 1.02 -24.63
N ARG A 53 -3.52 1.65 -25.44
CA ARG A 53 -4.34 0.90 -26.42
C ARG A 53 -3.47 0.15 -27.44
N GLY A 54 -2.36 0.75 -27.87
CA GLY A 54 -1.45 0.17 -28.86
C GLY A 54 -0.52 -0.92 -28.32
N ALA A 55 -0.37 -1.04 -27.01
CA ALA A 55 0.65 -1.88 -26.39
C ALA A 55 0.39 -3.40 -26.44
N ARG A 56 -0.88 -3.82 -26.55
CA ARG A 56 -1.25 -5.26 -26.56
C ARG A 56 -2.21 -5.59 -27.70
N PRO A 57 -1.78 -5.61 -28.96
CA PRO A 57 -2.65 -5.90 -30.10
C PRO A 57 -3.16 -7.37 -30.15
N ARG A 58 -2.56 -8.31 -29.39
CA ARG A 58 -2.97 -9.72 -29.29
C ARG A 58 -2.83 -10.26 -27.86
N PRO A 59 -3.69 -11.19 -27.40
CA PRO A 59 -4.94 -11.63 -28.03
C PRO A 59 -6.02 -10.54 -28.07
N ASN A 60 -6.07 -9.64 -27.08
CA ASN A 60 -6.99 -8.49 -27.05
C ASN A 60 -6.29 -7.20 -26.58
N PRO A 61 -6.57 -6.04 -27.22
CA PRO A 61 -6.15 -4.73 -26.75
C PRO A 61 -6.70 -4.40 -25.37
N PHE A 62 -5.98 -3.56 -24.64
CA PHE A 62 -6.41 -3.09 -23.32
C PHE A 62 -7.68 -2.24 -23.47
N ASN A 63 -8.67 -2.49 -22.61
CA ASN A 63 -9.83 -1.62 -22.47
C ASN A 63 -9.41 -0.37 -21.67
N VAL A 64 -9.10 0.72 -22.37
CA VAL A 64 -8.68 1.98 -21.73
C VAL A 64 -9.92 2.78 -21.36
N ILE A 65 -10.34 2.65 -20.11
CA ILE A 65 -11.40 3.46 -19.53
C ILE A 65 -10.83 4.85 -19.27
N LYS A 66 -11.36 5.86 -19.98
CA LYS A 66 -11.08 7.25 -19.61
C LYS A 66 -11.75 7.49 -18.27
N SER A 67 -10.96 7.49 -17.20
CA SER A 67 -11.44 7.98 -15.91
C SER A 67 -11.76 9.45 -16.12
N ASN A 68 -13.04 9.76 -16.28
CA ASN A 68 -13.52 11.09 -15.95
C ASN A 68 -13.25 11.23 -14.46
N CYS A 69 -12.07 11.76 -14.13
CA CYS A 69 -11.93 12.52 -12.92
C CYS A 69 -12.52 13.88 -13.28
N PRO A 70 -13.81 14.17 -12.99
CA PRO A 70 -14.13 15.54 -12.70
C PRO A 70 -13.16 15.93 -11.59
N PHE A 71 -12.69 17.16 -11.63
CA PHE A 71 -11.76 17.75 -10.67
C PHE A 71 -12.42 17.87 -9.27
N SER A 72 -12.93 16.77 -8.74
CA SER A 72 -13.60 16.61 -7.48
C SER A 72 -12.70 15.70 -6.67
N ILE A 73 -11.96 16.32 -5.77
CA ILE A 73 -11.33 15.68 -4.62
C ILE A 73 -12.46 15.23 -3.67
N ARG A 74 -13.37 14.39 -4.15
CA ARG A 74 -14.22 13.60 -3.28
C ARG A 74 -13.56 12.22 -3.23
N PRO A 75 -13.35 11.64 -2.05
CA PRO A 75 -12.97 10.25 -1.98
C PRO A 75 -13.99 9.48 -2.81
N VAL A 76 -13.51 8.70 -3.77
CA VAL A 76 -14.37 7.72 -4.45
C VAL A 76 -14.83 6.79 -3.33
N CYS A 77 -16.06 6.99 -2.86
CA CYS A 77 -16.68 6.09 -1.91
C CYS A 77 -16.93 4.79 -2.67
N ILE A 78 -16.06 3.80 -2.47
CA ILE A 78 -16.39 2.42 -2.82
C ILE A 78 -17.64 2.09 -2.01
N ASN A 79 -18.68 1.55 -2.66
CA ASN A 79 -19.90 1.16 -1.93
C ASN A 79 -19.51 0.19 -0.81
N GLU A 80 -20.13 0.28 0.37
CA GLU A 80 -19.74 -0.46 1.59
C GLU A 80 -19.63 -1.99 1.40
N GLU A 81 -20.23 -2.53 0.33
CA GLU A 81 -20.27 -3.96 0.01
C GLU A 81 -19.38 -4.39 -1.17
N GLU A 82 -18.78 -3.46 -1.91
CA GLU A 82 -18.04 -3.75 -3.16
C GLU A 82 -16.60 -4.20 -2.88
N PHE A 83 -16.06 -3.90 -1.70
CA PHE A 83 -14.73 -4.35 -1.29
C PHE A 83 -14.75 -4.89 0.15
N LYS A 84 -14.78 -6.22 0.29
CA LYS A 84 -14.58 -6.88 1.58
C LYS A 84 -13.09 -7.14 1.75
N LEU A 85 -12.49 -6.53 2.78
CA LEU A 85 -11.14 -6.89 3.19
C LEU A 85 -11.11 -8.39 3.53
N PRO A 86 -10.09 -9.14 3.07
CA PRO A 86 -9.91 -10.50 3.53
C PRO A 86 -9.78 -10.49 5.06
N GLY A 87 -10.24 -11.57 5.70
CA GLY A 87 -10.10 -11.73 7.14
C GLY A 87 -8.64 -11.57 7.60
N LEU A 88 -8.46 -11.23 8.88
CA LEU A 88 -7.12 -11.09 9.45
C LEU A 88 -6.31 -12.36 9.21
N ALA A 89 -5.10 -12.20 8.65
CA ALA A 89 -4.19 -13.33 8.40
C ALA A 89 -3.71 -13.97 9.70
N TYR A 90 -3.70 -13.21 10.80
CA TYR A 90 -3.26 -13.66 12.12
C TYR A 90 -4.32 -13.29 13.16
N ARG A 91 -4.51 -14.18 14.14
CA ARG A 91 -5.44 -13.96 15.25
C ARG A 91 -4.92 -12.90 16.23
N ASP A 92 -3.61 -12.94 16.47
CA ASP A 92 -2.94 -12.13 17.48
C ASP A 92 -1.69 -11.44 16.93
N LYS A 93 -1.14 -10.51 17.71
CA LYS A 93 0.10 -9.80 17.38
C LYS A 93 1.26 -10.79 17.35
N LEU A 94 1.96 -10.86 16.22
CA LEU A 94 3.17 -11.67 16.10
C LEU A 94 4.32 -11.05 16.90
N PRO A 95 5.13 -11.87 17.59
CA PRO A 95 6.29 -11.37 18.29
C PRO A 95 7.33 -10.83 17.33
N ILE A 96 7.91 -9.69 17.71
CA ILE A 96 9.00 -9.06 16.98
C ILE A 96 10.34 -9.30 17.69
N SER A 97 11.44 -9.19 16.93
CA SER A 97 12.77 -9.27 17.53
C SER A 97 13.01 -8.07 18.46
N THR A 98 13.85 -8.24 19.48
CA THR A 98 14.21 -7.17 20.42
C THR A 98 14.84 -5.97 19.71
N ALA A 99 15.64 -6.21 18.67
CA ALA A 99 16.22 -5.14 17.84
C ALA A 99 15.12 -4.29 17.16
N LYS A 100 14.12 -4.94 16.53
CA LYS A 100 13.00 -4.22 15.91
C LYS A 100 12.14 -3.51 16.95
N TYR A 101 11.96 -4.08 18.13
CA TYR A 101 11.24 -3.42 19.21
C TYR A 101 11.94 -2.11 19.63
N ASN A 102 13.26 -2.13 19.82
CA ASN A 102 14.02 -0.93 20.17
C ASN A 102 13.94 0.15 19.09
N ASP A 103 14.04 -0.22 17.81
CA ASP A 103 13.85 0.70 16.69
C ASP A 103 12.45 1.32 16.72
N LEU A 104 11.41 0.53 16.97
CA LEU A 104 10.04 1.03 17.10
C LEU A 104 9.89 1.97 18.30
N GLN A 105 10.54 1.69 19.43
CA GLN A 105 10.55 2.60 20.58
C GLN A 105 11.25 3.92 20.27
N PHE A 106 12.30 3.90 19.44
CA PHE A 106 12.92 5.12 18.96
C PHE A 106 12.01 5.90 18.00
N LEU A 107 11.35 5.22 17.06
CA LEU A 107 10.45 5.84 16.08
C LEU A 107 9.15 6.37 16.71
N LYS A 108 8.69 5.75 17.79
CA LYS A 108 7.51 6.14 18.58
C LYS A 108 7.52 7.62 19.00
N LYS A 109 8.70 8.26 19.10
CA LYS A 109 8.81 9.70 19.43
C LYS A 109 8.11 10.60 18.42
N PHE A 110 7.95 10.15 17.17
CA PHE A 110 7.28 10.89 16.09
C PHE A 110 5.77 10.63 16.03
N CYS A 111 5.25 9.69 16.83
CA CYS A 111 3.83 9.34 16.84
C CYS A 111 3.03 10.18 17.85
N ARG A 112 1.72 10.30 17.60
CA ARG A 112 0.75 10.89 18.53
C ARG A 112 0.64 10.07 19.83
N PRO A 113 0.35 10.70 20.98
CA PRO A 113 0.33 10.02 22.28
C PRO A 113 -0.66 8.85 22.39
N GLU A 114 -1.75 8.87 21.64
CA GLU A 114 -2.74 7.78 21.60
C GLU A 114 -2.13 6.50 21.01
N THR A 115 -1.32 6.64 19.96
CA THR A 115 -0.68 5.52 19.26
C THR A 115 0.52 4.97 20.04
N LYS A 116 1.11 5.77 20.93
CA LYS A 116 2.26 5.36 21.76
C LYS A 116 1.95 4.11 22.60
N ARG A 117 0.73 4.02 23.15
CA ARG A 117 0.28 2.86 23.95
C ARG A 117 0.32 1.55 23.17
N TYR A 118 0.03 1.59 21.87
CA TYR A 118 0.04 0.40 21.02
C TYR A 118 1.45 -0.22 20.92
N TYR A 119 2.47 0.62 20.75
CA TYR A 119 3.86 0.19 20.59
C TYR A 119 4.45 -0.38 21.88
N ASP A 120 4.03 0.13 23.04
CA ASP A 120 4.45 -0.38 24.36
C ASP A 120 3.95 -1.80 24.63
N GLN A 121 2.80 -2.15 24.06
CA GLN A 121 2.15 -3.45 24.23
C GLN A 121 2.55 -4.45 23.13
N LEU A 122 3.59 -4.17 22.33
CA LEU A 122 4.01 -5.11 21.28
C LEU A 122 4.75 -6.32 21.90
N PRO A 123 4.31 -7.55 21.58
CA PRO A 123 5.03 -8.73 22.03
C PRO A 123 6.40 -8.77 21.36
N HIS A 124 7.43 -9.01 22.16
CA HIS A 124 8.81 -9.10 21.67
C HIS A 124 9.50 -10.34 22.26
N ALA A 125 10.51 -10.84 21.56
CA ALA A 125 11.12 -12.14 21.83
C ALA A 125 11.70 -12.31 23.26
N ALA A 126 11.99 -11.22 23.98
CA ALA A 126 12.39 -11.29 25.39
C ALA A 126 11.21 -11.67 26.29
N ASN A 127 10.06 -11.00 26.16
CA ASN A 127 8.85 -11.25 26.95
C ASN A 127 8.26 -12.67 26.78
N ILE A 128 8.54 -13.38 25.68
CA ILE A 128 8.01 -14.74 25.47
C ILE A 128 8.82 -15.79 26.24
N LYS A 129 10.12 -15.55 26.46
CA LYS A 129 10.96 -16.47 27.25
C LYS A 129 10.53 -16.48 28.72
N ASP A 130 10.05 -15.35 29.22
CA ASP A 130 9.57 -15.22 30.60
C ASP A 130 8.17 -15.80 30.82
N ALA A 131 7.37 -15.97 29.75
CA ALA A 131 6.02 -16.53 29.83
C ALA A 131 5.93 -18.06 29.61
N THR A 132 7.07 -18.71 29.33
CA THR A 132 7.15 -20.17 29.08
C THR A 132 7.98 -20.91 30.12
N ALA A 133 8.31 -20.24 31.23
CA ALA A 133 9.00 -20.80 32.39
C ALA A 133 8.05 -20.88 33.59
N ASP A 134 7.03 -21.74 33.49
CA ASP A 134 6.24 -22.32 34.59
C ASP A 134 5.78 -23.73 34.17
#